data_AF-A0A7S6USK3-F1
#
_entry.id   AF-A0A7S6USK3-F1
#
_cell.length_a   1.000
_cell.length_b   1.000
_cell.length_c   1.000
_cell.angle_alpha   90.00
_cell.angle_beta   90.00
_cell.angle_gamma   90.00
#
_symmetry.space_group_name_H-M   'P 1'
#
loop_
_entity.id
_entity.type
_entity.pdbx_description
1 polymer ?
#
loop_
_entity_poly.entity_id
_entity_poly.type
_entity_poly.pdbx_seq_one_letter_code
_entity_poly.pdbx_strand_id
1 'polypeptide(L)'
;MAPGASAVRVIGAGGPPAGCTRQGEIAVSVKDSVAFYERNNLRVREELETLARNEAPGLQADTIQPMGPPTAGEQRFSAYRCGSVTAVPGPAAAETPKGGVQTYPVGN
;
A
#
# COMPACT_ATOMS: atom_id res chain seq x y z
N MET A 1 -9.55 -1.34 5.39
CA MET A 1 -8.78 -1.33 4.12
C MET A 1 -8.94 0.04 3.48
N ALA A 2 -7.84 0.69 3.11
CA ALA A 2 -7.94 1.89 2.27
C ALA A 2 -8.52 1.48 0.91
N PRO A 3 -9.44 2.27 0.31
CA PRO A 3 -10.14 1.87 -0.91
C PRO A 3 -9.22 1.60 -2.11
N GLY A 4 -8.01 2.19 -2.15
CA GLY A 4 -7.02 1.94 -3.20
C GLY A 4 -6.23 0.64 -3.06
N ALA A 5 -6.09 0.09 -1.85
CA ALA A 5 -5.25 -1.08 -1.59
C ALA A 5 -5.82 -2.36 -2.21
N SER A 6 -7.15 -2.49 -2.26
CA SER A 6 -7.83 -3.66 -2.82
C SER A 6 -7.60 -3.86 -4.32
N ALA A 7 -7.27 -2.78 -5.05
CA ALA A 7 -7.00 -2.83 -6.49
C ALA A 7 -5.55 -3.24 -6.82
N VAL A 8 -4.65 -3.23 -5.82
CA VAL A 8 -3.24 -3.57 -6.02
C VAL A 8 -3.07 -5.09 -6.02
N ARG A 9 -2.49 -5.64 -7.09
CA ARG A 9 -2.16 -7.06 -7.20
C ARG A 9 -0.83 -7.38 -6.56
N VAL A 10 -0.74 -8.56 -5.95
CA VAL A 10 0.52 -9.07 -5.39
C VAL A 10 0.95 -10.26 -6.20
N ILE A 11 2.17 -10.21 -6.73
CA ILE A 11 2.78 -11.30 -7.49
C ILE A 11 3.89 -11.94 -6.67
N GLY A 12 4.19 -13.22 -6.96
CA GLY A 12 5.25 -13.95 -6.27
C GLY A 12 6.64 -13.34 -6.49
N ALA A 13 7.55 -13.61 -5.54
CA ALA A 13 8.97 -13.29 -5.71
C ALA A 13 9.50 -13.93 -7.01
N GLY A 14 10.39 -13.22 -7.72
CA GLY A 14 10.93 -13.69 -8.99
C GLY A 14 11.43 -12.55 -9.86
N GLY A 15 11.53 -12.82 -11.16
CA GLY A 15 11.90 -11.79 -12.15
C GLY A 15 10.83 -10.69 -12.29
N PRO A 16 11.19 -9.54 -12.90
CA PRO A 16 10.23 -8.49 -13.19
C PRO A 16 9.06 -9.01 -14.05
N PRO A 17 7.82 -8.62 -13.75
CA PRO A 17 6.68 -9.04 -14.54
C PRO A 17 6.75 -8.46 -15.96
N ALA A 18 6.48 -9.30 -16.96
CA ALA A 18 6.51 -8.91 -18.36
C ALA A 18 5.40 -7.89 -18.67
N GLY A 19 5.71 -6.88 -19.48
CA GLY A 19 4.75 -5.84 -19.88
C GLY A 19 4.43 -4.82 -18.80
N CYS A 20 5.20 -4.78 -17.70
CA CYS A 20 5.02 -3.81 -16.63
C CYS A 20 6.17 -2.79 -16.55
N THR A 21 5.84 -1.56 -16.17
CA THR A 21 6.82 -0.51 -15.90
C THR A 21 7.05 -0.40 -14.39
N ARG A 22 8.31 -0.55 -13.95
CA ARG A 22 8.69 -0.31 -12.56
C ARG A 22 8.45 1.16 -12.20
N GLN A 23 7.68 1.41 -11.14
CA GLN A 23 7.41 2.74 -10.61
C GLN A 23 8.33 3.08 -9.43
N GLY A 24 8.78 2.08 -8.67
CA GLY A 24 9.66 2.31 -7.53
C GLY A 24 9.81 1.10 -6.61
N GLU A 25 10.19 1.38 -5.37
CA GLU A 25 10.32 0.43 -4.27
C GLU A 25 9.53 0.94 -3.07
N ILE A 26 8.90 0.02 -2.35
CA ILE A 26 8.12 0.27 -1.13
C ILE A 26 8.81 -0.51 0.00
N ALA A 27 9.21 0.19 1.05
CA ALA A 27 9.73 -0.41 2.27
C ALA A 27 8.68 -0.28 3.38
N VAL A 28 8.32 -1.40 4.00
CA VAL A 28 7.31 -1.45 5.06
C VAL A 28 7.83 -2.27 6.25
N SER A 29 7.35 -1.89 7.42
CA SER A 29 7.79 -2.44 8.70
C SER A 29 6.58 -2.58 9.62
N VAL A 30 6.41 -3.72 10.28
CA VAL A 30 5.41 -3.85 11.35
C VAL A 30 5.95 -3.25 12.64
N LYS A 31 5.06 -2.69 13.46
CA LYS A 31 5.45 -1.93 14.65
C LYS A 31 5.89 -2.81 15.83
N ASP A 32 5.50 -4.08 15.86
CA ASP A 32 5.69 -4.99 17.00
C ASP A 32 6.78 -6.05 16.77
N SER A 33 7.61 -5.93 15.73
CA SER A 33 8.49 -7.00 15.18
C SER A 33 9.49 -7.68 16.12
N VAL A 34 9.66 -7.21 17.36
CA VAL A 34 10.85 -7.53 18.17
C VAL A 34 10.61 -8.67 19.16
N ALA A 35 9.37 -9.05 19.47
CA ALA A 35 9.12 -9.89 20.64
C ALA A 35 8.87 -11.41 20.40
N PHE A 36 8.30 -11.87 19.27
CA PHE A 36 7.83 -13.28 19.17
C PHE A 36 7.87 -13.93 17.75
N TYR A 37 8.61 -13.38 16.79
CA TYR A 37 8.30 -13.58 15.36
C TYR A 37 8.93 -14.76 14.60
N GLU A 38 9.90 -15.50 15.16
CA GLU A 38 10.55 -16.60 14.40
C GLU A 38 9.55 -17.66 13.88
N ARG A 39 8.43 -17.89 14.60
CA ARG A 39 7.40 -18.86 14.18
C ARG A 39 6.21 -18.28 13.39
N ASN A 40 6.11 -16.94 13.25
CA ASN A 40 4.95 -16.26 12.66
C ASN A 40 5.25 -15.53 11.34
N ASN A 41 6.35 -15.86 10.66
CA ASN A 41 6.75 -15.23 9.39
C ASN A 41 5.64 -15.22 8.33
N LEU A 42 4.76 -16.22 8.31
CA LEU A 42 3.58 -16.22 7.44
C LEU A 42 2.63 -15.06 7.78
N ARG A 43 2.29 -14.87 9.06
CA ARG A 43 1.43 -13.76 9.49
C ARG A 43 2.08 -12.40 9.24
N VAL A 44 3.38 -12.28 9.51
CA VAL A 44 4.15 -11.05 9.23
C VAL A 44 4.04 -10.66 7.77
N ARG A 45 4.20 -11.62 6.87
CA ARG A 45 4.14 -11.38 5.44
C ARG A 45 2.78 -10.82 5.01
N GLU A 46 1.67 -11.39 5.49
CA GLU A 46 0.33 -10.91 5.13
C GLU A 46 0.07 -9.47 5.62
N GLU A 47 0.57 -9.13 6.81
CA GLU A 47 0.47 -7.77 7.36
C GLU A 47 1.33 -6.78 6.55
N LEU A 48 2.59 -7.15 6.26
CA LEU A 48 3.49 -6.34 5.43
C LEU A 48 2.95 -6.17 4.00
N GLU A 49 2.37 -7.22 3.43
CA GLU A 49 1.70 -7.14 2.13
C GLU A 49 0.55 -6.13 2.17
N THR A 50 -0.28 -6.17 3.22
CA THR A 50 -1.38 -5.22 3.39
C THR A 50 -0.86 -3.79 3.49
N LEU A 51 0.22 -3.55 4.23
CA LEU A 51 0.87 -2.23 4.31
C LEU A 51 1.39 -1.80 2.93
N ALA A 52 2.10 -2.68 2.21
CA ALA A 52 2.66 -2.37 0.90
C ALA A 52 1.57 -2.05 -0.14
N ARG A 53 0.41 -2.71 -0.08
CA ARG A 53 -0.75 -2.40 -0.94
C ARG A 53 -1.34 -1.02 -0.65
N ASN A 54 -1.26 -0.53 0.58
CA ASN A 54 -1.72 0.82 0.91
C ASN A 54 -0.80 1.91 0.33
N GLU A 55 0.51 1.63 0.24
CA GLU A 55 1.51 2.59 -0.28
C GLU A 55 1.57 2.62 -1.82
N ALA A 56 1.26 1.51 -2.48
CA ALA A 56 1.39 1.37 -3.95
C ALA A 56 0.63 2.44 -4.78
N PRO A 57 -0.59 2.88 -4.42
CA PRO A 57 -1.27 3.97 -5.12
C PRO A 57 -0.50 5.30 -5.10
N GLY A 58 0.27 5.58 -4.04
CA GLY A 58 1.12 6.76 -3.94
C GLY A 58 2.25 6.77 -4.99
N LEU A 59 2.67 5.58 -5.44
CA LEU A 59 3.63 5.39 -6.51
C LEU A 59 2.98 5.14 -7.88
N GLN A 60 1.65 5.30 -7.99
CA GLN A 60 0.89 5.00 -9.22
C GLN A 60 1.09 3.55 -9.70
N ALA A 61 1.35 2.63 -8.76
CA ALA A 61 1.53 1.21 -9.02
C ALA A 61 0.23 0.44 -8.79
N ASP A 62 -0.05 -0.52 -9.68
CA ASP A 62 -1.18 -1.45 -9.57
C ASP A 62 -0.74 -2.88 -9.20
N THR A 63 0.57 -3.12 -9.15
CA THR A 63 1.15 -4.43 -8.87
C THR A 63 2.37 -4.27 -7.96
N ILE A 64 2.47 -5.10 -6.92
CA ILE A 64 3.65 -5.17 -6.04
C ILE A 64 4.26 -6.58 -6.04
N GLN A 65 5.57 -6.65 -5.87
CA GLN A 65 6.34 -7.89 -5.85
C GLN A 65 7.32 -7.89 -4.68
N PRO A 66 7.32 -8.90 -3.80
CA PRO A 66 8.29 -8.99 -2.73
C PRO A 66 9.70 -9.21 -3.30
N MET A 67 10.68 -8.46 -2.79
CA MET A 67 12.08 -8.56 -3.21
C MET A 67 12.85 -9.66 -2.46
N GLY A 68 12.25 -10.20 -1.40
CA GLY A 68 12.81 -11.24 -0.56
C GLY A 68 11.84 -11.59 0.58
N PRO A 69 12.20 -12.56 1.43
CA PRO A 69 11.44 -12.87 2.63
C PRO A 69 11.47 -11.68 3.63
N PRO A 70 10.46 -11.56 4.50
CA PRO A 70 10.49 -10.58 5.58
C PRO A 70 11.65 -10.85 6.53
N THR A 71 12.33 -9.80 6.98
CA THR A 71 13.46 -9.86 7.92
C THR A 71 13.23 -8.86 9.03
N ALA A 72 13.30 -9.30 10.29
CA ALA A 72 13.02 -8.44 11.46
C ALA A 72 11.68 -7.67 11.38
N GLY A 73 10.68 -8.29 10.74
CA GLY A 73 9.37 -7.68 10.50
C GLY A 73 9.39 -6.49 9.53
N GLU A 74 10.41 -6.40 8.70
CA GLU A 74 10.50 -5.49 7.56
C GLU A 74 10.53 -6.28 6.26
N GLN A 75 9.97 -5.69 5.20
CA GLN A 75 10.06 -6.26 3.86
C GLN A 75 10.00 -5.16 2.80
N ARG A 76 10.74 -5.38 1.71
CA ARG A 76 10.77 -4.51 0.54
C ARG A 76 9.99 -5.12 -0.60
N PHE A 77 9.26 -4.27 -1.31
CA PHE A 77 8.46 -4.62 -2.46
C PHE A 77 8.85 -3.74 -3.64
N SER A 78 8.98 -4.35 -4.80
CA SER A 78 9.07 -3.62 -6.08
C SER A 78 7.66 -3.28 -6.55
N ALA A 79 7.44 -2.01 -6.88
CA ALA A 79 6.16 -1.49 -7.33
C ALA A 79 6.15 -1.33 -8.86
N TYR A 80 5.11 -1.84 -9.51
CA TYR A 80 4.97 -1.86 -10.95
C TYR A 80 3.60 -1.36 -11.40
N ARG A 81 3.57 -0.80 -12.60
CA ARG A 81 2.36 -0.48 -13.36
C ARG A 81 2.26 -1.43 -14.55
N CYS A 82 1.29 -2.32 -14.53
CA CYS A 82 1.13 -3.44 -15.47
C CYS A 82 -0.07 -3.24 -16.43
N GLY A 83 -0.90 -2.23 -16.21
CA GLY A 83 -1.86 -1.75 -17.22
C GLY A 83 -3.08 -2.63 -17.51
N SER A 84 -3.38 -3.67 -16.72
CA SER A 84 -4.62 -4.44 -16.93
C SER A 84 -5.81 -3.88 -16.16
N VAL A 85 -6.72 -3.31 -16.96
CA VAL A 85 -8.16 -3.06 -16.73
C VAL A 85 -8.47 -2.09 -15.60
N THR A 86 -8.72 -0.85 -16.02
CA THR A 86 -9.47 0.16 -15.27
C THR A 86 -9.08 0.20 -13.81
N ALA A 87 -7.94 0.84 -13.53
CA ALA A 87 -7.88 1.64 -12.32
C ALA A 87 -9.12 2.55 -12.40
N VAL A 88 -10.22 2.15 -11.75
CA VAL A 88 -11.19 3.12 -11.29
C VAL A 88 -10.31 4.11 -10.55
N PRO A 89 -10.26 5.38 -10.93
CA PRO A 89 -9.57 6.35 -10.11
C PRO A 89 -10.26 6.27 -8.75
N GLY A 90 -9.68 5.48 -7.83
CA GLY A 90 -9.97 5.62 -6.42
C GLY A 90 -9.71 7.09 -6.17
N PRO A 91 -10.68 7.82 -5.60
CA PRO A 91 -10.60 9.27 -5.56
C PRO A 91 -9.23 9.61 -4.99
N ALA A 92 -8.36 10.15 -5.86
CA ALA A 92 -7.14 10.81 -5.44
C ALA A 92 -7.60 11.69 -4.31
N ALA A 93 -7.07 11.41 -3.11
CA ALA A 93 -7.47 12.00 -1.84
C ALA A 93 -8.33 13.23 -2.08
N ALA A 94 -9.67 13.05 -2.07
CA ALA A 94 -10.55 14.19 -1.99
C ALA A 94 -10.27 14.72 -0.59
N GLU A 95 -9.30 15.63 -0.53
CA GLU A 95 -9.14 16.60 0.52
C GLU A 95 -10.55 16.99 0.91
N THR A 96 -10.93 16.61 2.12
CA THR A 96 -12.23 16.96 2.67
C THR A 96 -12.40 18.46 2.42
N PRO A 97 -13.40 18.92 1.64
CA PRO A 97 -13.69 20.33 1.62
C PRO A 97 -14.02 20.67 3.06
N LYS A 98 -13.19 21.50 3.70
CA LYS A 98 -13.42 22.00 5.05
C LYS A 98 -14.85 22.51 5.09
N GLY A 99 -15.74 21.74 5.70
CA GLY A 99 -17.12 22.15 5.91
C GLY A 99 -17.09 23.44 6.71
N GLY A 100 -17.53 24.53 6.08
CA GLY A 100 -17.61 25.83 6.71
C GLY A 100 -18.51 25.75 7.93
N VAL A 101 -17.93 25.90 9.12
CA VAL A 101 -18.69 26.25 10.31
C VAL A 101 -19.13 27.70 10.12
N GLN A 102 -20.41 27.89 9.77
CA GLN A 102 -21.02 29.21 9.83
C GLN A 102 -21.34 29.51 11.30
N THR A 103 -20.62 30.47 11.88
CA THR A 103 -20.90 31.01 13.20
C THR A 103 -22.01 32.04 13.08
N TYR A 104 -23.16 31.81 13.72
CA TYR A 104 -24.24 32.79 13.80
C TYR A 104 -23.94 33.81 14.91
N PRO A 105 -24.11 35.12 14.70
CA PRO A 105 -23.99 36.09 15.78
C PRO A 105 -25.19 35.97 16.74
N VAL A 106 -24.89 35.88 18.03
CA VAL A 106 -25.87 36.11 19.10
C VAL A 106 -26.16 37.61 19.17
N GLY A 107 -27.37 38.00 18.78
CA GLY A 107 -27.88 39.37 18.94
C GLY A 107 -28.46 39.58 20.35
N ASN A 108 -28.22 40.80 20.87
CA ASN A 108 -28.64 41.35 22.16
C ASN A 108 -30.07 40.99 22.61
#